data_AF-A0A944JJA1-F1
#
_entry.id   AF-A0A944JJA1-F1
#
_cell.length_a   1.000
_cell.length_b   1.000
_cell.length_c   1.000
_cell.angle_alpha   90.00
_cell.angle_beta   90.00
_cell.angle_gamma   90.00
#
_symmetry.space_group_name_H-M   'P 1'
#
loop_
_entity.id
_entity.type
_entity.pdbx_description
1 polymer ?
#
loop_
_entity_poly.entity_id
_entity_poly.type
_entity_poly.pdbx_seq_one_letter_code
_entity_poly.pdbx_strand_id
1 'polypeptide(L)'
;MPTAHRRPHRSPRGAVRAHRAAVLLAAAVAVAAVSACSPQPDGAAAGREPGRSVAPAAAPPVDTAALLLDSWVSDGARGWFVDGAQSAANSPFSLYETAWRLRLAARAGTPDVHVDPARLALWTGAAEEGRMASSGLPAVAQVGLAVDALHAAGGSADRERVARTLESLRTGGGYRTGPAVAAADPGSTAVAVRALTRLALPVPAPVREANRTALAAMTTRDTAQNPNGAAALLQSAGMLRGSAEVPPHTAELVTATHRALTALGADPVRLVSEAALRAAADQLGVALPAFDPAACAGLVRPDGGIALPGATRGDPQATSAALDLGCPGVRAPTAGAHSRAGWPAQQAAEGALGASAAAVALSGQTRSTTGFAPGLERQIREVWLPAAAARKAPYDTAALVERVDLGLIAKALGDAVARAVEETLPAPSTDGLKPEDDARLLLTAIDARGTDRAKSLICEAGSPYRTAAARTATGHSVVRAAWLRAASETCEDPELARLAAAEAAARRVADGVYRAGGDASFEASVLGVWAERPSADAVAGWTRAGLCSGDRCAETPAALTTSDHTSLRTLAALGAARTGDYAALFPLAF
;
A
#
# COMPACT_ATOMS: atom_id res chain seq x y z
N MET A 1 41.97 -15.96 -26.57
CA MET A 1 41.24 -14.89 -27.29
C MET A 1 39.83 -15.37 -27.59
N PRO A 2 38.79 -14.51 -27.50
CA PRO A 2 37.39 -14.94 -27.49
C PRO A 2 36.75 -14.92 -28.88
N THR A 3 35.83 -15.85 -29.14
CA THR A 3 34.85 -15.77 -30.22
C THR A 3 33.43 -15.79 -29.64
N ALA A 4 32.62 -14.80 -30.01
CA ALA A 4 31.34 -14.53 -29.38
C ALA A 4 30.20 -15.33 -30.03
N HIS A 5 29.40 -16.03 -29.22
CA HIS A 5 28.12 -16.58 -29.64
C HIS A 5 26.94 -15.85 -28.97
N ARG A 6 26.26 -15.01 -29.76
CA ARG A 6 24.94 -14.45 -29.42
C ARG A 6 23.86 -15.53 -29.51
N ARG A 7 23.02 -15.67 -28.47
CA ARG A 7 21.60 -16.05 -28.60
C ARG A 7 20.72 -15.31 -27.56
N PRO A 8 19.40 -15.20 -27.77
CA PRO A 8 18.60 -14.08 -27.24
C PRO A 8 17.48 -14.52 -26.25
N HIS A 9 16.60 -13.56 -25.91
CA HIS A 9 15.37 -13.66 -25.09
C HIS A 9 15.60 -13.57 -23.56
N ARG A 10 14.69 -12.98 -22.76
CA ARG A 10 13.48 -12.17 -23.04
C ARG A 10 13.25 -11.25 -21.82
N SER A 11 13.18 -9.93 -22.00
CA SER A 11 12.89 -8.99 -20.90
C SER A 11 11.45 -9.13 -20.40
N PRO A 12 11.16 -9.05 -19.08
CA PRO A 12 9.80 -9.13 -18.55
C PRO A 12 9.02 -7.83 -18.81
N ARG A 13 8.50 -7.67 -20.03
CA ARG A 13 7.66 -6.53 -20.46
C ARG A 13 6.24 -6.52 -19.85
N GLY A 14 6.02 -7.20 -18.73
CA GLY A 14 4.74 -7.28 -18.01
C GLY A 14 4.51 -6.13 -17.03
N ALA A 15 5.45 -5.91 -16.10
CA ALA A 15 5.30 -4.95 -15.00
C ALA A 15 5.09 -3.49 -15.45
N VAL A 16 5.74 -3.09 -16.55
CA VAL A 16 5.68 -1.72 -17.11
C VAL A 16 4.30 -1.37 -17.72
N ARG A 17 3.41 -2.35 -17.93
CA ARG A 17 2.05 -2.12 -18.45
C ARG A 17 1.00 -1.92 -17.35
N ALA A 18 1.13 -2.58 -16.21
CA ALA A 18 0.22 -2.38 -15.07
C ALA A 18 0.37 -0.98 -14.46
N HIS A 19 1.61 -0.51 -14.30
CA HIS A 19 1.89 0.80 -13.70
C HIS A 19 1.38 1.97 -14.54
N ARG A 20 1.25 1.81 -15.87
CA ARG A 20 0.66 2.82 -16.77
C ARG A 20 -0.85 2.98 -16.62
N ALA A 21 -1.57 2.01 -16.05
CA ALA A 21 -3.02 2.09 -15.87
C ALA A 21 -3.40 2.90 -14.62
N ALA A 22 -2.67 2.75 -13.51
CA ALA A 22 -2.86 3.59 -12.31
C ALA A 22 -2.49 5.07 -12.59
N VAL A 23 -1.42 5.27 -13.36
CA VAL A 23 -1.02 6.61 -13.85
C VAL A 23 -2.11 7.25 -14.72
N LEU A 24 -3.02 6.51 -15.35
CA LEU A 24 -4.09 7.09 -16.18
C LEU A 24 -5.25 7.71 -15.36
N LEU A 25 -5.38 7.43 -14.07
CA LEU A 25 -6.37 8.12 -13.21
C LEU A 25 -5.74 9.10 -12.20
N ALA A 26 -4.49 8.87 -11.77
CA ALA A 26 -3.67 9.99 -11.30
C ALA A 26 -3.57 11.07 -12.40
N ALA A 27 -3.46 10.63 -13.66
CA ALA A 27 -3.69 11.48 -14.81
C ALA A 27 -5.14 11.96 -14.87
N ALA A 28 -6.23 11.20 -14.65
CA ALA A 28 -7.58 11.78 -14.76
C ALA A 28 -7.88 12.93 -13.79
N VAL A 29 -7.39 12.90 -12.54
CA VAL A 29 -7.36 14.08 -11.62
C VAL A 29 -6.49 15.23 -12.18
N ALA A 30 -5.70 14.95 -13.21
CA ALA A 30 -4.87 15.85 -13.98
C ALA A 30 -5.12 15.81 -15.52
N VAL A 31 -6.29 15.41 -16.06
CA VAL A 31 -6.58 15.42 -17.53
C VAL A 31 -7.01 16.84 -17.97
N ALA A 32 -6.28 17.80 -17.42
CA ALA A 32 -6.00 19.13 -17.97
C ALA A 32 -4.48 19.32 -18.23
N ALA A 33 -3.65 18.28 -18.01
CA ALA A 33 -2.19 18.30 -18.16
C ALA A 33 -1.72 17.34 -19.27
N VAL A 34 -1.74 17.83 -20.52
CA VAL A 34 -1.09 17.17 -21.66
C VAL A 34 -0.03 18.11 -22.26
N SER A 35 1.14 18.18 -21.62
CA SER A 35 2.42 18.48 -22.29
C SER A 35 3.63 18.26 -21.35
N ALA A 36 4.76 17.85 -21.97
CA ALA A 36 6.09 17.66 -21.37
C ALA A 36 6.30 16.48 -20.38
N CYS A 37 6.68 15.31 -20.93
CA CYS A 37 7.54 14.36 -20.22
C CYS A 37 9.01 14.79 -20.34
N SER A 38 9.73 14.90 -19.23
CA SER A 38 11.20 15.02 -19.20
C SER A 38 11.78 14.19 -18.04
N PRO A 39 13.05 13.74 -18.12
CA PRO A 39 13.63 12.85 -17.12
C PRO A 39 13.96 13.56 -15.81
N GLN A 40 13.86 12.80 -14.73
CA GLN A 40 14.32 13.17 -13.38
C GLN A 40 15.86 13.26 -13.37
N PRO A 41 16.49 14.38 -12.97
CA PRO A 41 17.94 14.47 -12.82
C PRO A 41 18.38 13.84 -11.50
N ASP A 42 19.52 13.13 -11.53
CA ASP A 42 20.15 12.56 -10.34
C ASP A 42 20.59 13.65 -9.35
N GLY A 43 20.44 13.36 -8.06
CA GLY A 43 20.63 14.32 -6.99
C GLY A 43 22.09 14.74 -6.80
N ALA A 44 22.37 16.04 -6.94
CA ALA A 44 23.63 16.63 -6.50
C ALA A 44 23.68 16.69 -4.96
N ALA A 45 24.65 16.00 -4.35
CA ALA A 45 24.87 16.04 -2.92
C ALA A 45 25.43 17.41 -2.48
N ALA A 46 24.61 18.20 -1.79
CA ALA A 46 25.08 19.38 -1.06
C ALA A 46 25.53 18.96 0.34
N GLY A 47 26.81 19.22 0.68
CA GLY A 47 27.40 18.80 1.95
C GLY A 47 26.70 19.43 3.15
N ARG A 48 26.17 18.59 4.05
CA ARG A 48 25.88 18.97 5.44
C ARG A 48 27.04 18.53 6.32
N GLU A 49 27.56 19.46 7.11
CA GLU A 49 28.50 19.12 8.19
C GLU A 49 27.85 18.13 9.18
N PRO A 50 28.63 17.23 9.80
CA PRO A 50 28.14 16.32 10.82
C PRO A 50 27.86 17.07 12.13
N GLY A 51 26.76 17.82 12.16
CA GLY A 51 26.20 18.38 13.38
C GLY A 51 25.91 17.26 14.37
N ARG A 52 26.22 17.50 15.66
CA ARG A 52 26.01 16.54 16.76
C ARG A 52 24.66 15.84 16.63
N SER A 53 24.70 14.52 16.43
CA SER A 53 23.52 13.67 16.50
C SER A 53 22.96 13.75 17.91
N VAL A 54 21.94 14.60 18.11
CA VAL A 54 21.08 14.52 19.29
C VAL A 54 20.42 13.14 19.21
N ALA A 55 20.62 12.31 20.24
CA ALA A 55 19.99 11.00 20.29
C ALA A 55 18.48 11.20 20.10
N PRO A 56 17.86 10.54 19.09
CA PRO A 56 16.44 10.74 18.83
C PRO A 56 15.66 10.38 20.10
N ALA A 57 14.71 11.23 20.48
CA ALA A 57 13.86 10.99 21.63
C ALA A 57 13.25 9.58 21.54
N ALA A 58 13.25 8.85 22.66
CA ALA A 58 12.70 7.51 22.70
C ALA A 58 11.25 7.55 22.18
N ALA A 59 10.96 6.75 21.16
CA ALA A 59 9.64 6.68 20.59
C ALA A 59 8.64 6.16 21.65
N PRO A 60 7.39 6.64 21.64
CA PRO A 60 6.36 6.06 22.51
C PRO A 60 6.23 4.55 22.22
N PRO A 61 5.90 3.74 23.25
CA PRO A 61 5.68 2.31 23.06
C PRO A 61 4.52 2.06 22.11
N VAL A 62 4.60 0.98 21.34
CA VAL A 62 3.59 0.60 20.36
C VAL A 62 2.46 -0.14 21.07
N ASP A 63 1.26 0.46 21.07
CA ASP A 63 0.04 -0.26 21.43
C ASP A 63 -0.24 -1.34 20.38
N THR A 64 0.23 -2.55 20.69
CA THR A 64 0.12 -3.73 19.83
C THR A 64 -1.35 -4.12 19.59
N ALA A 65 -2.24 -3.89 20.55
CA ALA A 65 -3.66 -4.21 20.38
C ALA A 65 -4.32 -3.21 19.40
N ALA A 66 -4.01 -1.92 19.54
CA ALA A 66 -4.44 -0.91 18.57
C ALA A 66 -3.86 -1.16 17.18
N LEU A 67 -2.57 -1.49 17.07
CA LEU A 67 -1.94 -1.77 15.77
C LEU A 67 -2.59 -2.96 15.06
N LEU A 68 -2.87 -4.06 15.77
CA LEU A 68 -3.58 -5.21 15.20
C LEU A 68 -4.99 -4.83 14.71
N LEU A 69 -5.72 -3.99 15.45
CA LEU A 69 -7.04 -3.50 15.03
C LEU A 69 -7.00 -2.52 13.85
N ASP A 70 -5.95 -1.68 13.75
CA ASP A 70 -5.75 -0.76 12.62
C ASP A 70 -5.30 -1.52 11.35
N SER A 71 -4.53 -2.59 11.54
CA SER A 71 -4.01 -3.48 10.49
C SER A 71 -5.03 -4.50 9.96
N TRP A 72 -6.08 -4.81 10.74
CA TRP A 72 -7.09 -5.78 10.35
C TRP A 72 -8.02 -5.23 9.27
N VAL A 73 -8.00 -5.89 8.10
CA VAL A 73 -8.83 -5.59 6.93
C VAL A 73 -9.88 -6.70 6.78
N SER A 74 -11.16 -6.34 6.66
CA SER A 74 -12.24 -7.33 6.51
C SER A 74 -13.39 -6.84 5.62
N ASP A 75 -14.01 -7.78 4.90
CA ASP A 75 -15.27 -7.58 4.16
C ASP A 75 -16.51 -8.03 4.97
N GLY A 76 -16.34 -8.28 6.27
CA GLY A 76 -17.37 -8.81 7.18
C GLY A 76 -17.46 -10.35 7.19
N ALA A 77 -17.08 -11.02 6.11
CA ALA A 77 -17.05 -12.48 6.03
C ALA A 77 -15.64 -13.04 6.22
N ARG A 78 -14.68 -12.47 5.50
CA ARG A 78 -13.25 -12.82 5.49
C ARG A 78 -12.43 -11.65 6.05
N GLY A 79 -11.19 -11.91 6.41
CA GLY A 79 -10.25 -10.85 6.74
C GLY A 79 -8.80 -11.30 6.75
N TRP A 80 -7.92 -10.32 6.75
CA TRP A 80 -6.46 -10.46 6.73
C TRP A 80 -5.83 -9.21 7.38
N PHE A 81 -4.52 -9.25 7.61
CA PHE A 81 -3.78 -8.09 8.10
C PHE A 81 -3.00 -7.41 6.97
N VAL A 82 -2.80 -6.11 7.08
CA VAL A 82 -1.84 -5.34 6.27
C VAL A 82 -0.78 -4.74 7.19
N ASP A 83 0.45 -4.67 6.70
CA ASP A 83 1.57 -4.13 7.46
C ASP A 83 1.66 -2.60 7.35
N GLY A 84 2.31 -1.94 8.31
CA GLY A 84 2.54 -0.50 8.28
C GLY A 84 1.30 0.38 8.53
N ALA A 85 0.20 -0.16 9.07
CA ALA A 85 -1.08 0.54 9.25
C ALA A 85 -1.03 1.85 10.07
N GLN A 86 0.04 2.09 10.83
CA GLN A 86 0.28 3.32 11.61
C GLN A 86 1.33 4.25 10.96
N SER A 87 1.85 3.92 9.77
CA SER A 87 2.76 4.77 9.01
C SER A 87 1.99 5.93 8.34
N ALA A 88 2.50 7.15 8.46
CA ALA A 88 1.99 8.30 7.74
C ALA A 88 2.70 8.50 6.40
N ALA A 89 3.99 8.18 6.31
CA ALA A 89 4.80 8.31 5.09
C ALA A 89 4.57 7.15 4.10
N ASN A 90 4.40 5.93 4.63
CA ASN A 90 4.30 4.67 3.89
C ASN A 90 3.01 3.91 4.24
N SER A 91 1.90 4.62 4.44
CA SER A 91 0.60 4.01 4.75
C SER A 91 0.23 2.92 3.72
N PRO A 92 -0.24 1.73 4.17
CA PRO A 92 -0.74 0.67 3.28
C PRO A 92 -2.10 1.02 2.68
N PHE A 93 -2.74 2.11 3.12
CA PHE A 93 -4.07 2.50 2.69
C PHE A 93 -4.02 3.43 1.48
N SER A 94 -4.86 3.16 0.49
CA SER A 94 -5.01 4.01 -0.68
C SER A 94 -5.89 5.22 -0.33
N LEU A 95 -5.29 6.41 -0.35
CA LEU A 95 -6.01 7.69 -0.18
C LEU A 95 -7.15 7.84 -1.21
N TYR A 96 -6.87 7.44 -2.46
CA TYR A 96 -7.83 7.48 -3.56
C TYR A 96 -9.02 6.55 -3.31
N GLU A 97 -8.77 5.26 -3.03
CA GLU A 97 -9.85 4.30 -2.76
C GLU A 97 -10.64 4.71 -1.51
N THR A 98 -9.96 5.14 -0.45
CA THR A 98 -10.61 5.50 0.83
C THR A 98 -11.53 6.70 0.67
N ALA A 99 -11.09 7.79 0.03
CA ALA A 99 -11.92 8.97 -0.18
C ALA A 99 -13.18 8.68 -1.00
N TRP A 100 -13.04 7.96 -2.13
CA TRP A 100 -14.16 7.69 -3.02
C TRP A 100 -15.09 6.58 -2.50
N ARG A 101 -14.57 5.56 -1.82
CA ARG A 101 -15.42 4.52 -1.20
C ARG A 101 -16.22 5.05 -0.01
N LEU A 102 -15.68 5.95 0.80
CA LEU A 102 -16.45 6.65 1.83
C LEU A 102 -17.60 7.46 1.22
N ARG A 103 -17.35 8.18 0.12
CA ARG A 103 -18.42 8.91 -0.61
C ARG A 103 -19.49 7.97 -1.18
N LEU A 104 -19.10 6.83 -1.74
CA LEU A 104 -20.03 5.81 -2.24
C LEU A 104 -20.85 5.17 -1.11
N ALA A 105 -20.22 4.85 0.02
CA ALA A 105 -20.87 4.27 1.20
C ALA A 105 -21.90 5.23 1.83
N ALA A 106 -21.51 6.50 2.02
CA ALA A 106 -22.39 7.55 2.53
C ALA A 106 -23.63 7.73 1.64
N ARG A 107 -23.47 7.62 0.31
CA ARG A 107 -24.59 7.66 -0.63
C ARG A 107 -25.48 6.42 -0.56
N ALA A 108 -24.90 5.24 -0.40
CA ALA A 108 -25.63 3.98 -0.33
C ALA A 108 -26.39 3.81 0.99
N GLY A 109 -26.08 4.62 2.02
CA GLY A 109 -26.60 4.45 3.36
C GLY A 109 -26.14 3.16 4.04
N THR A 110 -25.04 2.56 3.56
CA THR A 110 -24.50 1.30 4.11
C THR A 110 -23.94 1.54 5.52
N PRO A 111 -24.57 1.00 6.58
CA PRO A 111 -24.14 1.24 7.96
C PRO A 111 -22.84 0.51 8.30
N ASP A 112 -22.55 -0.60 7.60
CA ASP A 112 -21.44 -1.54 7.90
C ASP A 112 -20.05 -1.04 7.45
N VAL A 113 -19.93 0.25 7.10
CA VAL A 113 -18.66 0.89 6.75
C VAL A 113 -18.15 1.66 7.96
N HIS A 114 -17.06 1.17 8.56
CA HIS A 114 -16.56 1.66 9.84
C HIS A 114 -15.09 2.09 9.72
N VAL A 115 -14.88 3.27 9.13
CA VAL A 115 -13.60 3.98 9.20
C VAL A 115 -13.64 4.94 10.39
N ASP A 116 -12.67 4.80 11.28
CA ASP A 116 -12.49 5.63 12.46
C ASP A 116 -11.79 6.94 12.05
N PRO A 117 -12.44 8.12 12.19
CA PRO A 117 -11.87 9.38 11.73
C PRO A 117 -10.58 9.77 12.46
N ALA A 118 -10.37 9.32 13.71
CA ALA A 118 -9.12 9.56 14.42
C ALA A 118 -7.96 8.71 13.85
N ARG A 119 -8.26 7.48 13.40
CA ARG A 119 -7.26 6.61 12.75
C ARG A 119 -6.95 7.04 11.33
N LEU A 120 -7.96 7.50 10.59
CA LEU A 120 -7.79 8.14 9.28
C LEU A 120 -6.85 9.35 9.38
N ALA A 121 -7.08 10.25 10.36
CA ALA A 121 -6.31 11.47 10.56
C ALA A 121 -4.81 11.23 10.82
N LEU A 122 -4.44 10.13 11.47
CA LEU A 122 -3.03 9.80 11.77
C LEU A 122 -2.18 9.73 10.50
N TRP A 123 -2.68 9.05 9.45
CA TRP A 123 -1.93 8.87 8.21
C TRP A 123 -2.27 9.93 7.15
N THR A 124 -3.52 10.42 7.07
CA THR A 124 -3.87 11.51 6.14
C THR A 124 -3.18 12.83 6.47
N GLY A 125 -2.67 13.01 7.69
CA GLY A 125 -1.87 14.18 8.06
C GLY A 125 -0.66 14.46 7.16
N ALA A 126 -0.09 13.44 6.49
CA ALA A 126 0.96 13.61 5.47
C ALA A 126 0.40 14.01 4.09
N ALA A 127 -0.83 13.61 3.77
CA ALA A 127 -1.53 13.99 2.54
C ALA A 127 -2.07 15.44 2.60
N GLU A 128 -2.47 15.91 3.78
CA GLU A 128 -2.79 17.32 4.03
C GLU A 128 -1.58 18.27 3.87
N GLU A 129 -0.37 17.72 3.89
CA GLU A 129 0.88 18.41 3.54
C GLU A 129 1.30 18.22 2.07
N GLY A 130 0.59 17.37 1.32
CA GLY A 130 0.97 16.97 -0.03
C GLY A 130 2.27 16.14 -0.10
N ARG A 131 2.62 15.45 1.01
CA ARG A 131 3.89 14.71 1.20
C ARG A 131 3.73 13.19 1.32
N MET A 132 2.54 12.64 1.06
CA MET A 132 2.27 11.21 1.14
C MET A 132 2.82 10.46 -0.08
N ALA A 133 4.06 9.98 0.01
CA ALA A 133 4.75 9.27 -1.07
C ALA A 133 4.00 8.01 -1.52
N SER A 134 3.44 7.23 -0.59
CA SER A 134 2.70 5.99 -0.91
C SER A 134 1.44 6.21 -1.75
N SER A 135 0.90 7.43 -1.81
CA SER A 135 -0.30 7.73 -2.60
C SER A 135 -0.06 7.72 -4.12
N GLY A 136 1.16 8.06 -4.56
CA GLY A 136 1.45 8.31 -5.99
C GLY A 136 0.69 9.49 -6.61
N LEU A 137 -0.02 10.30 -5.82
CA LEU A 137 -0.88 11.38 -6.30
C LEU A 137 -0.18 12.74 -6.29
N PRO A 138 -0.58 13.71 -7.15
CA PRO A 138 -0.13 15.09 -7.04
C PRO A 138 -0.48 15.71 -5.68
N ALA A 139 0.38 16.60 -5.18
CA ALA A 139 0.26 17.20 -3.84
C ALA A 139 -1.11 17.86 -3.59
N VAL A 140 -1.65 18.62 -4.56
CA VAL A 140 -2.98 19.24 -4.42
C VAL A 140 -4.13 18.21 -4.37
N ALA A 141 -3.97 17.08 -5.08
CA ALA A 141 -4.94 16.00 -5.07
C ALA A 141 -4.91 15.23 -3.74
N GLN A 142 -3.73 15.05 -3.14
CA GLN A 142 -3.60 14.49 -1.80
C GLN A 142 -4.35 15.34 -0.77
N VAL A 143 -4.15 16.66 -0.79
CA VAL A 143 -4.85 17.59 0.11
C VAL A 143 -6.36 17.50 -0.07
N GLY A 144 -6.85 17.56 -1.31
CA GLY A 144 -8.28 17.48 -1.61
C GLY A 144 -8.93 16.17 -1.15
N LEU A 145 -8.27 15.03 -1.41
CA LEU A 145 -8.80 13.71 -1.05
C LEU A 145 -8.69 13.42 0.45
N ALA A 146 -7.67 13.94 1.15
CA ALA A 146 -7.59 13.86 2.61
C ALA A 146 -8.74 14.62 3.29
N VAL A 147 -9.02 15.85 2.83
CA VAL A 147 -10.16 16.67 3.30
C VAL A 147 -11.50 15.98 3.00
N ASP A 148 -11.66 15.44 1.79
CA ASP A 148 -12.89 14.76 1.39
C ASP A 148 -13.10 13.44 2.17
N ALA A 149 -12.06 12.65 2.40
CA ALA A 149 -12.10 11.40 3.18
C ALA A 149 -12.42 11.67 4.66
N LEU A 150 -11.71 12.59 5.31
CA LEU A 150 -11.93 12.90 6.72
C LEU A 150 -13.35 13.40 6.97
N HIS A 151 -13.85 14.32 6.15
CA HIS A 151 -15.23 14.77 6.28
C HIS A 151 -16.23 13.64 6.03
N ALA A 152 -15.99 12.76 5.06
CA ALA A 152 -16.88 11.62 4.79
C ALA A 152 -16.90 10.57 5.93
N ALA A 153 -15.80 10.46 6.70
CA ALA A 153 -15.73 9.66 7.93
C ALA A 153 -16.23 10.41 9.20
N GLY A 154 -16.77 11.62 9.07
CA GLY A 154 -17.21 12.43 10.22
C GLY A 154 -16.08 13.09 11.03
N GLY A 155 -14.85 13.06 10.52
CA GLY A 155 -13.67 13.73 11.08
C GLY A 155 -13.50 15.17 10.61
N SER A 156 -12.34 15.75 10.92
CA SER A 156 -11.94 17.09 10.49
C SER A 156 -10.45 17.12 10.13
N ALA A 157 -10.12 17.71 8.99
CA ALA A 157 -8.74 17.96 8.58
C ALA A 157 -8.14 19.17 9.31
N ASP A 158 -6.81 19.22 9.42
CA ASP A 158 -6.08 20.32 10.03
C ASP A 158 -6.14 21.56 9.11
N ARG A 159 -7.05 22.48 9.45
CA ARG A 159 -7.33 23.70 8.69
C ARG A 159 -6.08 24.55 8.46
N GLU A 160 -5.17 24.61 9.43
CA GLU A 160 -3.98 25.46 9.34
C GLU A 160 -2.92 24.81 8.44
N ARG A 161 -2.71 23.49 8.59
CA ARG A 161 -1.87 22.68 7.70
C ARG A 161 -2.35 22.76 6.27
N VAL A 162 -3.62 22.46 6.00
CA VAL A 162 -4.20 22.53 4.65
C VAL A 162 -4.04 23.94 4.05
N ALA A 163 -4.30 25.00 4.82
CA ALA A 163 -4.11 26.38 4.35
C ALA A 163 -2.65 26.68 3.97
N ARG A 164 -1.68 26.33 4.82
CA ARG A 164 -0.24 26.51 4.54
C ARG A 164 0.21 25.71 3.32
N THR A 165 -0.23 24.45 3.20
CA THR A 165 0.08 23.58 2.06
C THR A 165 -0.45 24.16 0.76
N LEU A 166 -1.73 24.53 0.70
CA LEU A 166 -2.33 25.11 -0.49
C LEU A 166 -1.68 26.45 -0.85
N GLU A 167 -1.34 27.29 0.12
CA GLU A 167 -0.60 28.52 -0.13
C GLU A 167 0.79 28.25 -0.74
N SER A 168 1.52 27.22 -0.27
CA SER A 168 2.78 26.80 -0.91
C SER A 168 2.60 26.31 -2.36
N LEU A 169 1.42 25.76 -2.67
CA LEU A 169 1.01 25.33 -4.01
C LEU A 169 0.33 26.44 -4.82
N ARG A 170 0.23 27.66 -4.32
CA ARG A 170 -0.32 28.81 -5.07
C ARG A 170 0.77 29.41 -5.97
N THR A 171 0.39 29.78 -7.18
CA THR A 171 1.20 30.61 -8.08
C THR A 171 0.30 31.64 -8.77
N GLY A 172 0.53 32.92 -8.46
CA GLY A 172 -0.38 34.01 -8.83
C GLY A 172 -1.81 33.76 -8.33
N GLY A 173 -2.76 33.70 -9.27
CA GLY A 173 -4.18 33.45 -9.04
C GLY A 173 -4.64 32.00 -9.29
N GLY A 174 -3.74 31.02 -9.30
CA GLY A 174 -4.10 29.61 -9.43
C GLY A 174 -3.24 28.69 -8.56
N TYR A 175 -3.52 27.40 -8.62
CA TYR A 175 -2.77 26.36 -7.92
C TYR A 175 -2.10 25.40 -8.89
N ARG A 176 -0.90 24.94 -8.53
CA ARG A 176 -0.10 23.94 -9.25
C ARG A 176 -0.35 22.54 -8.68
N THR A 177 -0.24 21.50 -9.52
CA THR A 177 -0.40 20.10 -9.13
C THR A 177 0.57 19.66 -8.02
N GLY A 178 1.78 20.22 -8.00
CA GLY A 178 2.82 19.97 -7.01
C GLY A 178 3.94 21.00 -7.05
N PRO A 179 4.87 21.00 -6.07
CA PRO A 179 5.86 22.06 -5.88
C PRO A 179 6.88 22.19 -7.03
N ALA A 180 7.15 21.09 -7.75
CA ALA A 180 8.06 21.08 -8.91
C ALA A 180 7.42 21.64 -10.21
N VAL A 181 6.11 21.92 -10.21
CA VAL A 181 5.40 22.41 -11.41
C VAL A 181 5.30 23.93 -11.37
N ALA A 182 5.77 24.59 -12.44
CA ALA A 182 5.86 26.06 -12.49
C ALA A 182 4.50 26.75 -12.71
N ALA A 183 3.64 26.16 -13.54
CA ALA A 183 2.35 26.72 -13.92
C ALA A 183 1.22 26.21 -13.04
N ALA A 184 0.22 27.06 -12.79
CA ALA A 184 -1.08 26.64 -12.28
C ALA A 184 -1.92 26.03 -13.40
N ASP A 185 -2.87 25.17 -13.04
CA ASP A 185 -3.89 24.65 -13.95
C ASP A 185 -5.31 24.75 -13.36
N PRO A 186 -6.37 24.74 -14.20
CA PRO A 186 -7.75 24.86 -13.73
C PRO A 186 -8.21 23.69 -12.84
N GLY A 187 -7.70 22.48 -13.06
CA GLY A 187 -8.06 21.28 -12.29
C GLY A 187 -7.53 21.34 -10.85
N SER A 188 -6.23 21.59 -10.70
CA SER A 188 -5.60 21.86 -9.39
C SER A 188 -6.29 23.02 -8.66
N THR A 189 -6.65 24.07 -9.40
CA THR A 189 -7.36 25.22 -8.84
C THR A 189 -8.75 24.85 -8.33
N ALA A 190 -9.51 24.03 -9.07
CA ALA A 190 -10.81 23.53 -8.63
C ALA A 190 -10.72 22.63 -7.38
N VAL A 191 -9.70 21.77 -7.30
CA VAL A 191 -9.45 20.94 -6.10
C VAL A 191 -9.10 21.80 -4.89
N ALA A 192 -8.21 22.78 -5.04
CA ALA A 192 -7.83 23.70 -3.96
C ALA A 192 -9.01 24.57 -3.48
N VAL A 193 -9.79 25.13 -4.41
CA VAL A 193 -11.02 25.88 -4.08
C VAL A 193 -12.02 24.98 -3.36
N ARG A 194 -12.24 23.74 -3.81
CA ARG A 194 -13.13 22.78 -3.12
C ARG A 194 -12.66 22.54 -1.69
N ALA A 195 -11.38 22.25 -1.48
CA ALA A 195 -10.83 22.00 -0.14
C ALA A 195 -10.99 23.20 0.79
N LEU A 196 -10.69 24.42 0.32
CA LEU A 196 -10.87 25.65 1.10
C LEU A 196 -12.34 25.89 1.46
N THR A 197 -13.25 25.79 0.49
CA THR A 197 -14.70 25.96 0.73
C THR A 197 -15.25 24.89 1.67
N ARG A 198 -14.84 23.63 1.53
CA ARG A 198 -15.23 22.50 2.40
C ARG A 198 -14.81 22.72 3.86
N LEU A 199 -13.65 23.34 4.06
CA LEU A 199 -13.12 23.70 5.39
C LEU A 199 -13.59 25.08 5.86
N ALA A 200 -14.50 25.77 5.16
CA ALA A 200 -14.90 27.15 5.45
C ALA A 200 -13.69 28.08 5.66
N LEU A 201 -12.67 27.96 4.80
CA LEU A 201 -11.50 28.81 4.72
C LEU A 201 -11.67 29.83 3.57
N PRO A 202 -11.19 31.07 3.74
CA PRO A 202 -11.30 32.08 2.69
C PRO A 202 -10.41 31.73 1.50
N VAL A 203 -10.99 31.62 0.30
CA VAL A 203 -10.21 31.54 -0.93
C VAL A 203 -9.47 32.86 -1.17
N PRO A 204 -8.15 32.86 -1.48
CA PRO A 204 -7.39 34.10 -1.68
C PRO A 204 -7.99 35.01 -2.75
N ALA A 205 -7.95 36.33 -2.51
CA ALA A 205 -8.47 37.32 -3.45
C ALA A 205 -7.85 37.22 -4.88
N PRO A 206 -6.53 36.99 -5.06
CA PRO A 206 -5.95 36.80 -6.40
C PRO A 206 -6.53 35.61 -7.15
N VAL A 207 -6.95 34.54 -6.45
CA VAL A 207 -7.57 33.36 -7.07
C VAL A 207 -8.99 33.67 -7.55
N ARG A 208 -9.76 34.39 -6.74
CA ARG A 208 -11.11 34.85 -7.12
C ARG A 208 -11.07 35.78 -8.33
N GLU A 209 -10.09 36.69 -8.37
CA GLU A 209 -9.92 37.63 -9.48
C GLU A 209 -9.48 36.92 -10.77
N ALA A 210 -8.49 36.03 -10.68
CA ALA A 210 -8.02 35.25 -11.83
C ALA A 210 -9.11 34.31 -12.37
N ASN A 211 -9.91 33.68 -11.48
CA ASN A 211 -11.04 32.87 -11.90
C ASN A 211 -12.10 33.70 -12.65
N ARG A 212 -12.47 34.88 -12.13
CA ARG A 212 -13.41 35.79 -12.82
C ARG A 212 -12.86 36.27 -14.16
N THR A 213 -11.59 36.66 -14.20
CA THR A 213 -10.91 37.11 -15.42
C THR A 213 -10.85 36.00 -16.47
N ALA A 214 -10.47 34.78 -16.07
CA ALA A 214 -10.46 33.62 -16.95
C ALA A 214 -11.85 33.28 -17.47
N LEU A 215 -12.89 33.37 -16.64
CA LEU A 215 -14.27 33.10 -17.04
C LEU A 215 -14.81 34.16 -18.03
N ALA A 216 -14.41 35.43 -17.86
CA ALA A 216 -14.79 36.51 -18.79
C ALA A 216 -14.00 36.49 -20.11
N ALA A 217 -12.78 35.94 -20.11
CA ALA A 217 -11.94 35.82 -21.29
C ALA A 217 -12.18 34.52 -22.08
N MET A 218 -12.71 33.47 -21.43
CA MET A 218 -12.97 32.17 -22.05
C MET A 218 -14.06 32.29 -23.11
N THR A 219 -13.81 31.75 -24.30
CA THR A 219 -14.77 31.69 -25.39
C THR A 219 -15.39 30.30 -25.51
N THR A 220 -16.53 30.20 -26.19
CA THR A 220 -17.14 28.90 -26.54
C THR A 220 -16.21 28.03 -27.38
N ARG A 221 -15.30 28.63 -28.18
CA ARG A 221 -14.25 27.90 -28.90
C ARG A 221 -13.26 27.23 -27.95
N ASP A 222 -12.86 27.92 -26.89
CA ASP A 222 -11.92 27.37 -25.89
C ASP A 222 -12.56 26.20 -25.13
N THR A 223 -13.86 26.30 -24.80
CA THR A 223 -14.61 25.18 -24.18
C THR A 223 -14.68 23.95 -25.08
N ALA A 224 -14.71 24.12 -26.41
CA ALA A 224 -14.69 23.02 -27.36
C ALA A 224 -13.30 22.39 -27.52
N GLN A 225 -12.23 23.16 -27.33
CA GLN A 225 -10.84 22.68 -27.40
C GLN A 225 -10.37 22.01 -26.10
N ASN A 226 -10.84 22.48 -24.95
CA ASN A 226 -10.50 21.91 -23.63
C ASN A 226 -11.74 21.87 -22.70
N PRO A 227 -12.70 20.96 -22.95
CA PRO A 227 -13.93 20.88 -22.15
C PRO A 227 -13.66 20.52 -20.69
N ASN A 228 -12.61 19.75 -20.40
CA ASN A 228 -12.27 19.36 -19.03
C ASN A 228 -11.72 20.55 -18.22
N GLY A 229 -10.84 21.36 -18.83
CA GLY A 229 -10.34 22.60 -18.23
C GLY A 229 -11.45 23.65 -18.05
N ALA A 230 -12.38 23.75 -19.01
CA ALA A 230 -13.56 24.60 -18.89
C ALA A 230 -14.50 24.14 -17.75
N ALA A 231 -14.78 22.83 -17.65
CA ALA A 231 -15.57 22.28 -16.56
C ALA A 231 -14.93 22.55 -15.18
N ALA A 232 -13.61 22.43 -15.04
CA ALA A 232 -12.91 22.75 -13.80
C ALA A 232 -12.94 24.26 -13.45
N LEU A 233 -12.81 25.14 -14.45
CA LEU A 233 -12.95 26.58 -14.26
C LEU A 233 -14.38 26.94 -13.81
N LEU A 234 -15.40 26.36 -14.45
CA LEU A 234 -16.82 26.55 -14.10
C LEU A 234 -17.15 25.98 -12.72
N GLN A 235 -16.59 24.83 -12.35
CA GLN A 235 -16.72 24.25 -11.00
C GLN A 235 -16.16 25.20 -9.93
N SER A 236 -14.98 25.78 -10.20
CA SER A 236 -14.41 26.81 -9.33
C SER A 236 -15.32 28.04 -9.26
N ALA A 237 -15.85 28.51 -10.38
CA ALA A 237 -16.75 29.67 -10.43
C ALA A 237 -18.04 29.43 -9.63
N GLY A 238 -18.66 28.25 -9.74
CA GLY A 238 -19.83 27.86 -8.93
C GLY A 238 -19.55 27.91 -7.42
N MET A 239 -18.44 27.33 -6.98
CA MET A 239 -18.04 27.31 -5.56
C MET A 239 -17.61 28.68 -5.00
N LEU A 240 -17.26 29.64 -5.86
CA LEU A 240 -16.82 30.99 -5.46
C LEU A 240 -17.94 32.04 -5.51
N ARG A 241 -19.11 31.69 -6.03
CA ARG A 241 -20.21 32.63 -6.28
C ARG A 241 -21.11 32.78 -5.04
N GLY A 242 -21.51 34.01 -4.75
CA GLY A 242 -22.59 34.30 -3.80
C GLY A 242 -23.97 34.31 -4.49
N SER A 243 -24.99 34.83 -3.81
CA SER A 243 -26.39 34.90 -4.31
C SER A 243 -26.64 35.91 -5.46
N ALA A 244 -25.61 36.31 -6.21
CA ALA A 244 -25.73 37.22 -7.36
C ALA A 244 -26.27 36.50 -8.60
N GLU A 245 -26.83 37.24 -9.55
CA GLU A 245 -27.39 36.73 -10.82
C GLU A 245 -26.32 36.14 -11.78
N VAL A 246 -26.73 35.31 -12.74
CA VAL A 246 -25.83 34.68 -13.72
C VAL A 246 -25.49 35.66 -14.85
N PRO A 247 -24.22 35.93 -15.17
CA PRO A 247 -23.89 36.58 -16.43
C PRO A 247 -24.32 35.68 -17.61
N PRO A 248 -25.03 36.19 -18.63
CA PRO A 248 -25.49 35.37 -19.78
C PRO A 248 -24.35 34.57 -20.44
N HIS A 249 -23.18 35.19 -20.56
CA HIS A 249 -21.95 34.56 -21.05
C HIS A 249 -21.57 33.27 -20.28
N THR A 250 -21.74 33.24 -18.95
CA THR A 250 -21.46 32.04 -18.15
C THR A 250 -22.41 30.90 -18.49
N ALA A 251 -23.70 31.19 -18.77
CA ALA A 251 -24.66 30.18 -19.21
C ALA A 251 -24.33 29.65 -20.62
N GLU A 252 -23.85 30.51 -21.52
CA GLU A 252 -23.33 30.09 -22.83
C GLU A 252 -22.11 29.16 -22.71
N LEU A 253 -21.15 29.48 -21.83
CA LEU A 253 -19.98 28.65 -21.58
C LEU A 253 -20.33 27.29 -20.96
N VAL A 254 -21.26 27.24 -20.00
CA VAL A 254 -21.79 25.98 -19.44
C VAL A 254 -22.42 25.13 -20.56
N THR A 255 -23.26 25.73 -21.40
CA THR A 255 -23.94 25.05 -22.52
C THR A 255 -22.97 24.62 -23.63
N ALA A 256 -21.89 25.37 -23.87
CA ALA A 256 -20.84 25.00 -24.82
C ALA A 256 -19.97 23.85 -24.31
N THR A 257 -19.58 23.90 -23.03
CA THR A 257 -18.82 22.83 -22.35
C THR A 257 -19.62 21.52 -22.33
N HIS A 258 -20.92 21.56 -22.02
CA HIS A 258 -21.82 20.40 -22.05
C HIS A 258 -21.89 19.73 -23.44
N ARG A 259 -22.02 20.54 -24.51
CA ARG A 259 -21.98 20.04 -25.90
C ARG A 259 -20.64 19.42 -26.26
N ALA A 260 -19.53 20.03 -25.84
CA ALA A 260 -18.19 19.54 -26.09
C ALA A 260 -17.90 18.22 -25.35
N LEU A 261 -18.28 18.10 -24.07
CA LEU A 261 -18.22 16.85 -23.32
C LEU A 261 -19.08 15.76 -23.95
N THR A 262 -20.28 16.09 -24.41
CA THR A 262 -21.20 15.13 -25.06
C THR A 262 -20.60 14.52 -26.32
N ALA A 263 -19.82 15.28 -27.09
CA ALA A 263 -19.14 14.80 -28.29
C ALA A 263 -18.03 13.76 -28.03
N LEU A 264 -17.56 13.58 -26.78
CA LEU A 264 -16.53 12.60 -26.42
C LEU A 264 -17.05 11.15 -26.37
N GLY A 265 -18.37 10.91 -26.43
CA GLY A 265 -18.95 9.56 -26.42
C GLY A 265 -18.84 8.87 -25.05
N ALA A 266 -18.72 7.54 -25.04
CA ALA A 266 -18.68 6.73 -23.83
C ALA A 266 -17.25 6.67 -23.24
N ASP A 267 -16.87 7.68 -22.47
CA ASP A 267 -15.57 7.79 -21.79
C ASP A 267 -15.78 7.99 -20.27
N PRO A 268 -15.17 7.16 -19.39
CA PRO A 268 -15.18 7.39 -17.93
C PRO A 268 -14.68 8.79 -17.50
N VAL A 269 -13.72 9.39 -18.22
CA VAL A 269 -13.24 10.76 -17.94
C VAL A 269 -14.33 11.79 -18.24
N ARG A 270 -15.07 11.61 -19.34
CA ARG A 270 -16.25 12.44 -19.65
C ARG A 270 -17.26 12.39 -18.51
N LEU A 271 -17.57 11.20 -17.96
CA LEU A 271 -18.54 11.08 -16.86
C LEU A 271 -18.12 11.91 -15.63
N VAL A 272 -16.83 11.89 -15.27
CA VAL A 272 -16.29 12.69 -14.16
C VAL A 272 -16.43 14.19 -14.44
N SER A 273 -16.07 14.65 -15.64
CA SER A 273 -16.15 16.07 -16.03
C SER A 273 -17.60 16.56 -16.20
N GLU A 274 -18.50 15.71 -16.70
CA GLU A 274 -19.94 16.00 -16.86
C GLU A 274 -20.64 16.11 -15.49
N ALA A 275 -20.31 15.22 -14.53
CA ALA A 275 -20.82 15.32 -13.16
C ALA A 275 -20.32 16.60 -12.46
N ALA A 276 -19.05 16.97 -12.65
CA ALA A 276 -18.50 18.22 -12.14
C ALA A 276 -19.15 19.45 -12.78
N LEU A 277 -19.38 19.43 -14.10
CA LEU A 277 -20.06 20.49 -14.84
C LEU A 277 -21.52 20.67 -14.38
N ARG A 278 -22.25 19.59 -14.15
CA ARG A 278 -23.66 19.66 -13.69
C ARG A 278 -23.77 20.23 -12.29
N ALA A 279 -22.95 19.75 -11.35
CA ALA A 279 -22.88 20.32 -10.01
C ALA A 279 -22.49 21.82 -10.04
N ALA A 280 -21.63 22.23 -10.98
CA ALA A 280 -21.31 23.64 -11.21
C ALA A 280 -22.50 24.41 -11.80
N ALA A 281 -23.21 23.84 -12.79
CA ALA A 281 -24.36 24.45 -13.44
C ALA A 281 -25.50 24.68 -12.44
N ASP A 282 -25.78 23.72 -11.55
CA ASP A 282 -26.76 23.84 -10.48
C ASP A 282 -26.41 25.00 -9.53
N GLN A 283 -25.15 25.07 -9.06
CA GLN A 283 -24.66 26.19 -8.24
C GLN A 283 -24.70 27.53 -8.98
N LEU A 284 -24.51 27.52 -10.30
CA LEU A 284 -24.58 28.69 -11.16
C LEU A 284 -26.01 29.03 -11.60
N GLY A 285 -27.03 28.25 -11.26
CA GLY A 285 -28.42 28.47 -11.67
C GLY A 285 -28.66 28.29 -13.18
N VAL A 286 -27.85 27.48 -13.86
CA VAL A 286 -27.94 27.21 -15.30
C VAL A 286 -28.56 25.83 -15.53
N ALA A 287 -29.76 25.80 -16.10
CA ALA A 287 -30.41 24.55 -16.48
C ALA A 287 -29.69 23.89 -17.66
N LEU A 288 -29.12 22.70 -17.44
CA LEU A 288 -28.60 21.83 -18.49
C LEU A 288 -29.67 20.83 -18.97
N PRO A 289 -29.61 20.36 -20.23
CA PRO A 289 -30.41 19.22 -20.68
C PRO A 289 -30.24 18.02 -19.76
N ALA A 290 -31.28 17.19 -19.62
CA ALA A 290 -31.20 15.93 -18.89
C ALA A 290 -30.01 15.09 -19.41
N PHE A 291 -29.28 14.45 -18.50
CA PHE A 291 -28.20 13.55 -18.88
C PHE A 291 -28.79 12.33 -19.61
N ASP A 292 -28.16 11.90 -20.71
CA ASP A 292 -28.58 10.71 -21.44
C ASP A 292 -28.01 9.43 -20.78
N PRO A 293 -28.86 8.57 -20.18
CA PRO A 293 -28.45 7.31 -19.57
C PRO A 293 -27.65 6.38 -20.50
N ALA A 294 -27.87 6.46 -21.82
CA ALA A 294 -27.19 5.62 -22.80
C ALA A 294 -25.69 5.92 -22.89
N ALA A 295 -25.23 7.10 -22.44
CA ALA A 295 -23.80 7.45 -22.39
C ALA A 295 -22.98 6.55 -21.45
N CYS A 296 -23.63 5.80 -20.54
CA CYS A 296 -22.99 4.84 -19.64
C CYS A 296 -23.00 3.40 -20.18
N ALA A 297 -23.66 3.15 -21.31
CA ALA A 297 -23.79 1.81 -21.88
C ALA A 297 -22.40 1.24 -22.25
N GLY A 298 -22.15 -0.02 -21.89
CA GLY A 298 -20.87 -0.70 -22.11
C GLY A 298 -19.75 -0.33 -21.13
N LEU A 299 -19.92 0.72 -20.29
CA LEU A 299 -18.96 1.10 -19.24
C LEU A 299 -19.24 0.37 -17.90
N VAL A 300 -20.50 0.00 -17.66
CA VAL A 300 -20.93 -0.73 -16.46
C VAL A 300 -20.40 -2.17 -16.47
N ARG A 301 -19.73 -2.57 -15.40
CA ARG A 301 -19.20 -3.92 -15.18
C ARG A 301 -20.18 -4.81 -14.39
N PRO A 302 -19.95 -6.14 -14.30
CA PRO A 302 -20.81 -7.04 -13.52
C PRO A 302 -20.88 -6.74 -12.00
N ASP A 303 -19.86 -6.08 -11.43
CA ASP A 303 -19.91 -5.56 -10.05
C ASP A 303 -20.91 -4.39 -9.92
N GLY A 304 -21.26 -3.73 -11.02
CA GLY A 304 -22.11 -2.54 -11.09
C GLY A 304 -21.32 -1.22 -11.05
N GLY A 305 -20.00 -1.27 -11.08
CA GLY A 305 -19.13 -0.09 -11.18
C GLY A 305 -18.79 0.29 -12.62
N ILE A 306 -18.25 1.48 -12.81
CA ILE A 306 -17.69 1.95 -14.08
C ILE A 306 -16.21 1.62 -14.13
N ALA A 307 -15.77 0.81 -15.11
CA ALA A 307 -14.35 0.53 -15.28
C ALA A 307 -13.65 1.54 -16.19
N LEU A 308 -12.39 1.83 -15.87
CA LEU A 308 -11.46 2.51 -16.79
C LEU A 308 -11.02 1.57 -17.92
N PRO A 309 -10.52 2.11 -19.04
CA PRO A 309 -9.90 1.30 -20.10
C PRO A 309 -8.81 0.36 -19.55
N GLY A 310 -9.03 -0.94 -19.72
CA GLY A 310 -8.11 -2.00 -19.23
C GLY A 310 -8.27 -2.39 -17.76
N ALA A 311 -9.13 -1.72 -16.97
CA ALA A 311 -9.39 -2.10 -15.58
C ALA A 311 -10.35 -3.29 -15.49
N THR A 312 -10.07 -4.21 -14.56
CA THR A 312 -10.86 -5.42 -14.26
C THR A 312 -11.93 -5.20 -13.18
N ARG A 313 -11.89 -4.07 -12.46
CA ARG A 313 -12.83 -3.67 -11.40
C ARG A 313 -13.42 -2.30 -11.74
N GLY A 314 -14.59 -1.98 -11.17
CA GLY A 314 -15.12 -0.62 -11.17
C GLY A 314 -14.18 0.36 -10.44
N ASP A 315 -13.95 1.51 -11.05
CA ASP A 315 -13.24 2.65 -10.48
C ASP A 315 -14.19 3.48 -9.61
N PRO A 316 -13.82 3.81 -8.35
CA PRO A 316 -14.76 4.42 -7.42
C PRO A 316 -15.09 5.89 -7.75
N GLN A 317 -14.19 6.67 -8.37
CA GLN A 317 -14.49 8.03 -8.82
C GLN A 317 -15.48 8.02 -9.99
N ALA A 318 -15.19 7.26 -11.05
CA ALA A 318 -16.05 7.15 -12.22
C ALA A 318 -17.42 6.54 -11.85
N THR A 319 -17.44 5.58 -10.90
CA THR A 319 -18.68 5.02 -10.36
C THR A 319 -19.48 6.07 -9.56
N SER A 320 -18.84 6.89 -8.73
CA SER A 320 -19.52 7.99 -8.03
C SER A 320 -20.11 9.00 -9.02
N ALA A 321 -19.34 9.39 -10.05
CA ALA A 321 -19.80 10.32 -11.08
C ALA A 321 -20.98 9.74 -11.88
N ALA A 322 -20.93 8.46 -12.25
CA ALA A 322 -22.02 7.79 -12.94
C ALA A 322 -23.31 7.67 -12.10
N LEU A 323 -23.18 7.48 -10.77
CA LEU A 323 -24.31 7.58 -9.87
C LEU A 323 -24.84 9.02 -9.77
N ASP A 324 -23.96 10.04 -9.72
CA ASP A 324 -24.36 11.45 -9.73
C ASP A 324 -25.13 11.82 -11.03
N LEU A 325 -24.81 11.15 -12.14
CA LEU A 325 -25.47 11.31 -13.44
C LEU A 325 -26.72 10.42 -13.64
N GLY A 326 -27.05 9.53 -12.71
CA GLY A 326 -28.21 8.64 -12.82
C GLY A 326 -28.05 7.48 -13.82
N CYS A 327 -26.82 7.03 -14.08
CA CYS A 327 -26.54 5.90 -14.97
C CYS A 327 -27.27 4.61 -14.52
N PRO A 328 -28.10 3.97 -15.37
CA PRO A 328 -28.85 2.76 -15.04
C PRO A 328 -27.92 1.56 -14.93
N GLY A 329 -28.23 0.64 -14.02
CA GLY A 329 -27.40 -0.54 -13.72
C GLY A 329 -26.13 -0.23 -12.93
N VAL A 330 -25.74 1.05 -12.80
CA VAL A 330 -24.69 1.46 -11.88
C VAL A 330 -25.24 1.42 -10.46
N ARG A 331 -24.48 0.80 -9.55
CA ARG A 331 -24.78 0.76 -8.12
C ARG A 331 -23.51 1.10 -7.36
N ALA A 332 -23.64 1.61 -6.14
CA ALA A 332 -22.51 1.61 -5.23
C ALA A 332 -22.06 0.13 -5.07
N PRO A 333 -20.79 -0.20 -5.38
CA PRO A 333 -20.30 -1.55 -5.15
C PRO A 333 -20.35 -1.85 -3.66
N THR A 334 -20.43 -3.13 -3.30
CA THR A 334 -20.16 -3.55 -1.91
C THR A 334 -18.86 -2.89 -1.45
N ALA A 335 -18.88 -2.26 -0.27
CA ALA A 335 -17.78 -1.49 0.28
C ALA A 335 -16.41 -2.17 0.07
N GLY A 336 -16.39 -3.50 0.22
CA GLY A 336 -15.20 -4.32 0.08
C GLY A 336 -14.38 -4.29 1.36
N ALA A 337 -13.30 -5.06 1.36
CA ALA A 337 -12.52 -5.23 2.57
C ALA A 337 -11.79 -3.93 2.94
N HIS A 338 -11.98 -3.48 4.19
CA HIS A 338 -11.38 -2.27 4.75
C HIS A 338 -10.96 -2.50 6.20
N SER A 339 -10.05 -1.65 6.70
CA SER A 339 -9.79 -1.52 8.13
C SER A 339 -10.43 -0.27 8.71
N ARG A 340 -10.27 -0.09 10.02
CA ARG A 340 -10.63 1.16 10.71
C ARG A 340 -9.90 2.39 10.18
N ALA A 341 -8.78 2.24 9.48
CA ALA A 341 -7.99 3.35 8.96
C ALA A 341 -8.25 3.65 7.47
N GLY A 342 -8.83 2.70 6.70
CA GLY A 342 -9.19 2.90 5.30
C GLY A 342 -9.16 1.62 4.45
N TRP A 343 -9.14 1.78 3.13
CA TRP A 343 -9.03 0.66 2.20
C TRP A 343 -7.57 0.42 1.80
N PRO A 344 -7.09 -0.84 1.80
CA PRO A 344 -5.72 -1.14 1.43
C PRO A 344 -5.45 -0.81 -0.05
N ALA A 345 -4.26 -0.31 -0.34
CA ALA A 345 -3.72 -0.31 -1.69
C ALA A 345 -3.51 -1.75 -2.19
N GLN A 346 -3.54 -1.94 -3.51
CA GLN A 346 -3.37 -3.27 -4.10
C GLN A 346 -2.09 -3.98 -3.63
N GLN A 347 -0.98 -3.24 -3.52
CA GLN A 347 0.32 -3.77 -3.05
C GLN A 347 0.25 -4.30 -1.60
N ALA A 348 -0.49 -3.62 -0.72
CA ALA A 348 -0.70 -4.09 0.66
C ALA A 348 -1.58 -5.34 0.71
N ALA A 349 -2.56 -5.46 -0.19
CA ALA A 349 -3.37 -6.67 -0.34
C ALA A 349 -2.58 -7.85 -0.94
N GLU A 350 -1.58 -7.60 -1.79
CA GLU A 350 -0.66 -8.61 -2.31
C GLU A 350 0.28 -9.14 -1.20
N GLY A 351 0.74 -8.28 -0.28
CA GLY A 351 1.53 -8.67 0.89
C GLY A 351 0.72 -9.21 2.10
N ALA A 352 -0.60 -9.35 1.97
CA ALA A 352 -1.50 -9.64 3.09
C ALA A 352 -1.22 -10.96 3.83
N LEU A 353 -0.68 -11.96 3.13
CA LEU A 353 -0.46 -13.29 3.69
C LEU A 353 0.68 -13.27 4.74
N GLY A 354 1.86 -12.75 4.38
CA GLY A 354 2.98 -12.60 5.33
C GLY A 354 2.71 -11.61 6.45
N ALA A 355 1.95 -10.54 6.18
CA ALA A 355 1.46 -9.63 7.22
C ALA A 355 0.52 -10.35 8.20
N SER A 356 -0.33 -11.27 7.71
CA SER A 356 -1.21 -12.08 8.56
C SER A 356 -0.45 -13.13 9.36
N ALA A 357 0.59 -13.76 8.80
CA ALA A 357 1.48 -14.68 9.53
C ALA A 357 2.20 -13.97 10.70
N ALA A 358 2.70 -12.76 10.48
CA ALA A 358 3.26 -11.94 11.55
C ALA A 358 2.22 -11.53 12.61
N ALA A 359 1.02 -11.11 12.18
CA ALA A 359 -0.06 -10.69 13.07
C ALA A 359 -0.57 -11.83 13.99
N VAL A 360 -0.69 -13.06 13.48
CA VAL A 360 -1.10 -14.20 14.33
C VAL A 360 -0.05 -14.55 15.38
N ALA A 361 1.24 -14.46 15.05
CA ALA A 361 2.32 -14.66 16.00
C ALA A 361 2.30 -13.58 17.11
N LEU A 362 2.12 -12.31 16.72
CA LEU A 362 2.01 -11.18 17.64
C LEU A 362 0.77 -11.28 18.55
N SER A 363 -0.38 -11.69 18.01
CA SER A 363 -1.61 -11.88 18.78
C SER A 363 -1.60 -13.13 19.69
N GLY A 364 -0.78 -14.13 19.38
CA GLY A 364 -0.46 -15.22 20.30
C GLY A 364 0.24 -14.73 21.56
N GLN A 365 1.20 -13.80 21.42
CA GLN A 365 1.92 -13.19 22.55
C GLN A 365 0.98 -12.35 23.44
N THR A 366 -0.02 -11.66 22.85
CA THR A 366 -1.05 -10.93 23.59
C THR A 366 -2.25 -11.78 24.03
N ARG A 367 -2.23 -13.09 23.74
CA ARG A 367 -3.28 -14.09 24.07
C ARG A 367 -4.67 -13.77 23.51
N SER A 368 -4.77 -13.16 22.33
CA SER A 368 -6.06 -12.80 21.72
C SER A 368 -6.07 -12.87 20.18
N THR A 369 -6.27 -14.08 19.64
CA THR A 369 -6.56 -14.34 18.21
C THR A 369 -8.06 -14.42 17.91
N THR A 370 -8.91 -14.57 18.93
CA THR A 370 -10.32 -14.99 18.82
C THR A 370 -11.20 -14.06 17.99
N GLY A 371 -10.94 -12.75 18.02
CA GLY A 371 -11.67 -11.78 17.19
C GLY A 371 -11.37 -11.87 15.69
N PHE A 372 -10.21 -12.39 15.31
CA PHE A 372 -9.73 -12.43 13.92
C PHE A 372 -9.89 -13.83 13.28
N ALA A 373 -9.85 -14.87 14.10
CA ALA A 373 -9.80 -16.26 13.67
C ALA A 373 -10.89 -16.68 12.65
N PRO A 374 -12.19 -16.34 12.82
CA PRO A 374 -13.22 -16.75 11.85
C PRO A 374 -13.05 -16.12 10.46
N GLY A 375 -12.53 -14.88 10.41
CA GLY A 375 -12.25 -14.17 9.16
C GLY A 375 -11.03 -14.75 8.44
N LEU A 376 -9.97 -15.07 9.18
CA LEU A 376 -8.77 -15.72 8.65
C LEU A 376 -9.04 -17.15 8.16
N GLU A 377 -9.83 -17.95 8.90
CA GLU A 377 -10.16 -19.33 8.50
C GLU A 377 -10.91 -19.36 7.16
N ARG A 378 -11.89 -18.46 6.96
CA ARG A 378 -12.55 -18.29 5.66
C ARG A 378 -11.60 -17.77 4.59
N GLN A 379 -10.73 -16.81 4.90
CA GLN A 379 -9.74 -16.29 3.95
C GLN A 379 -8.75 -17.38 3.48
N ILE A 380 -8.27 -18.25 4.38
CA ILE A 380 -7.46 -19.43 4.02
C ILE A 380 -8.25 -20.34 3.09
N ARG A 381 -9.41 -20.82 3.54
CA ARG A 381 -10.23 -21.83 2.85
C ARG A 381 -10.70 -21.38 1.46
N GLU A 382 -11.10 -20.12 1.31
CA GLU A 382 -11.77 -19.62 0.10
C GLU A 382 -10.83 -18.92 -0.88
N VAL A 383 -9.65 -18.46 -0.43
CA VAL A 383 -8.74 -17.64 -1.26
C VAL A 383 -7.33 -18.21 -1.31
N TRP A 384 -6.63 -18.29 -0.19
CA TRP A 384 -5.19 -18.57 -0.20
C TRP A 384 -4.87 -20.05 -0.42
N LEU A 385 -5.57 -20.97 0.26
CA LEU A 385 -5.33 -22.42 0.13
C LEU A 385 -5.63 -22.95 -1.29
N PRO A 386 -6.76 -22.60 -1.95
CA PRO A 386 -6.99 -23.00 -3.34
C PRO A 386 -5.94 -22.45 -4.31
N ALA A 387 -5.48 -21.20 -4.11
CA ALA A 387 -4.46 -20.58 -4.95
C ALA A 387 -3.07 -21.24 -4.79
N ALA A 388 -2.71 -21.62 -3.56
CA ALA A 388 -1.47 -22.34 -3.28
C ALA A 388 -1.51 -23.79 -3.79
N ALA A 389 -2.62 -24.52 -3.58
CA ALA A 389 -2.80 -25.89 -4.02
C ALA A 389 -2.80 -26.05 -5.56
N ALA A 390 -3.18 -25.01 -6.30
CA ALA A 390 -3.09 -24.98 -7.77
C ALA A 390 -1.64 -24.95 -8.29
N ARG A 391 -0.64 -24.59 -7.46
CA ARG A 391 0.78 -24.52 -7.86
C ARG A 391 1.43 -25.90 -7.77
N LYS A 392 2.21 -26.24 -8.80
CA LYS A 392 2.97 -27.50 -8.88
C LYS A 392 4.46 -27.24 -8.74
N ALA A 393 5.19 -28.21 -8.21
CA ALA A 393 6.64 -28.20 -8.18
C ALA A 393 7.24 -28.17 -9.62
N PRO A 394 8.44 -27.61 -9.83
CA PRO A 394 9.33 -27.01 -8.83
C PRO A 394 8.82 -25.64 -8.34
N TYR A 395 8.81 -25.43 -7.02
CA TYR A 395 8.35 -24.18 -6.42
C TYR A 395 9.44 -23.10 -6.45
N ASP A 396 9.07 -21.89 -6.85
CA ASP A 396 9.91 -20.70 -6.68
C ASP A 396 9.86 -20.18 -5.22
N THR A 397 10.70 -19.19 -4.91
CA THR A 397 10.79 -18.62 -3.56
C THR A 397 9.46 -18.02 -3.09
N ALA A 398 8.69 -17.37 -3.97
CA ALA A 398 7.42 -16.76 -3.60
C ALA A 398 6.37 -17.82 -3.25
N ALA A 399 6.27 -18.89 -4.05
CA ALA A 399 5.40 -20.02 -3.76
C ALA A 399 5.78 -20.76 -2.45
N LEU A 400 7.07 -20.81 -2.11
CA LEU A 400 7.53 -21.39 -0.84
C LEU A 400 7.21 -20.47 0.37
N VAL A 401 7.40 -19.14 0.25
CA VAL A 401 6.97 -18.18 1.29
C VAL A 401 5.47 -18.31 1.56
N GLU A 402 4.64 -18.31 0.51
CA GLU A 402 3.18 -18.43 0.67
C GLU A 402 2.76 -19.71 1.41
N ARG A 403 3.43 -20.84 1.15
CA ARG A 403 3.17 -22.11 1.84
C ARG A 403 3.57 -22.06 3.31
N VAL A 404 4.75 -21.50 3.62
CA VAL A 404 5.22 -21.28 4.99
C VAL A 404 4.26 -20.38 5.77
N ASP A 405 3.87 -19.25 5.21
CA ASP A 405 2.93 -18.32 5.85
C ASP A 405 1.55 -18.97 6.09
N LEU A 406 1.04 -19.73 5.12
CA LEU A 406 -0.20 -20.51 5.28
C LEU A 406 -0.11 -21.51 6.43
N GLY A 407 0.99 -22.25 6.53
CA GLY A 407 1.21 -23.21 7.62
C GLY A 407 1.26 -22.54 9.00
N LEU A 408 1.86 -21.35 9.09
CA LEU A 408 1.91 -20.56 10.34
C LEU A 408 0.54 -20.08 10.77
N ILE A 409 -0.23 -19.48 9.84
CA ILE A 409 -1.58 -19.00 10.14
C ILE A 409 -2.48 -20.17 10.53
N ALA A 410 -2.44 -21.27 9.78
CA ALA A 410 -3.23 -22.46 10.08
C ALA A 410 -2.89 -23.06 11.46
N LYS A 411 -1.60 -23.14 11.82
CA LYS A 411 -1.17 -23.59 13.15
C LYS A 411 -1.60 -22.65 14.27
N ALA A 412 -1.56 -21.33 14.06
CA ALA A 412 -2.01 -20.35 15.05
C ALA A 412 -3.53 -20.32 15.23
N LEU A 413 -4.30 -20.77 14.22
CA LEU A 413 -5.76 -20.95 14.32
C LEU A 413 -6.16 -22.31 14.92
N GLY A 414 -5.27 -23.31 14.89
CA GLY A 414 -5.38 -24.57 15.62
C GLY A 414 -5.37 -25.83 14.74
N ASP A 415 -5.21 -26.99 15.39
CA ASP A 415 -4.90 -28.28 14.76
C ASP A 415 -5.89 -28.75 13.69
N ALA A 416 -7.14 -28.28 13.73
CA ALA A 416 -8.13 -28.58 12.69
C ALA A 416 -7.82 -27.84 11.38
N VAL A 417 -7.43 -26.57 11.46
CA VAL A 417 -7.06 -25.76 10.29
C VAL A 417 -5.69 -26.18 9.77
N ALA A 418 -4.73 -26.45 10.67
CA ALA A 418 -3.41 -26.96 10.33
C ALA A 418 -3.47 -28.25 9.49
N ARG A 419 -4.23 -29.26 9.96
CA ARG A 419 -4.42 -30.52 9.21
C ARG A 419 -5.12 -30.32 7.87
N ALA A 420 -6.15 -29.46 7.80
CA ALA A 420 -6.83 -29.19 6.53
C ALA A 420 -5.89 -28.56 5.48
N VAL A 421 -4.93 -27.71 5.91
CA VAL A 421 -3.88 -27.17 5.03
C VAL A 421 -2.87 -28.24 4.63
N GLU A 422 -2.40 -29.07 5.57
CA GLU A 422 -1.47 -30.18 5.29
C GLU A 422 -2.05 -31.24 4.33
N GLU A 423 -3.34 -31.59 4.49
CA GLU A 423 -4.05 -32.54 3.64
C GLU A 423 -4.33 -32.00 2.22
N THR A 424 -4.48 -30.69 2.08
CA THR A 424 -4.85 -30.04 0.81
C THR A 424 -3.62 -29.60 -0.01
N LEU A 425 -2.56 -29.14 0.64
CA LEU A 425 -1.33 -28.77 -0.05
C LEU A 425 -0.58 -30.02 -0.53
N PRO A 426 0.02 -30.00 -1.73
CA PRO A 426 0.99 -31.03 -2.10
C PRO A 426 2.12 -31.08 -1.08
N ALA A 427 2.65 -32.28 -0.83
CA ALA A 427 3.81 -32.44 0.04
C ALA A 427 5.00 -31.57 -0.43
N PRO A 428 5.83 -31.05 0.50
CA PRO A 428 7.04 -30.31 0.16
C PRO A 428 7.90 -31.10 -0.84
N SER A 429 8.45 -30.41 -1.85
CA SER A 429 9.26 -31.05 -2.90
C SER A 429 10.65 -30.41 -2.98
N THR A 430 11.66 -31.26 -3.15
CA THR A 430 13.05 -30.88 -3.45
C THR A 430 13.32 -30.75 -4.96
N ASP A 431 12.30 -30.89 -5.82
CA ASP A 431 12.43 -30.75 -7.28
C ASP A 431 12.95 -29.36 -7.66
N GLY A 432 14.03 -29.33 -8.43
CA GLY A 432 14.68 -28.08 -8.84
C GLY A 432 15.29 -27.26 -7.69
N LEU A 433 15.43 -27.84 -6.50
CA LEU A 433 16.17 -27.25 -5.38
C LEU A 433 17.67 -27.46 -5.60
N LYS A 434 18.46 -26.38 -5.52
CA LYS A 434 19.90 -26.43 -5.75
C LYS A 434 20.67 -26.35 -4.43
N PRO A 435 21.82 -27.06 -4.27
CA PRO A 435 22.61 -27.00 -3.04
C PRO A 435 23.29 -25.65 -2.75
N GLU A 436 23.16 -24.64 -3.62
CA GLU A 436 23.60 -23.25 -3.40
C GLU A 436 22.45 -22.28 -3.11
N ASP A 437 21.20 -22.76 -3.13
CA ASP A 437 20.00 -21.93 -2.99
C ASP A 437 19.55 -21.90 -1.52
N ASP A 438 20.36 -21.26 -0.67
CA ASP A 438 20.16 -21.22 0.80
C ASP A 438 18.74 -20.77 1.18
N ALA A 439 18.13 -19.85 0.42
CA ALA A 439 16.78 -19.35 0.66
C ALA A 439 15.70 -20.40 0.37
N ARG A 440 15.76 -21.09 -0.78
CA ARG A 440 14.80 -22.16 -1.09
C ARG A 440 15.03 -23.40 -0.23
N LEU A 441 16.28 -23.67 0.20
CA LEU A 441 16.60 -24.70 1.20
C LEU A 441 15.93 -24.37 2.54
N LEU A 442 16.00 -23.12 2.99
CA LEU A 442 15.36 -22.67 4.22
C LEU A 442 13.85 -22.84 4.18
N LEU A 443 13.19 -22.22 3.20
CA LEU A 443 11.73 -22.24 3.11
C LEU A 443 11.17 -23.66 2.95
N THR A 444 11.83 -24.51 2.17
CA THR A 444 11.44 -25.93 2.01
C THR A 444 11.64 -26.73 3.31
N ALA A 445 12.62 -26.38 4.15
CA ALA A 445 12.80 -27.02 5.47
C ALA A 445 11.76 -26.56 6.50
N ILE A 446 11.20 -25.36 6.36
CA ILE A 446 10.11 -24.87 7.19
C ILE A 446 8.78 -25.52 6.75
N ASP A 447 8.50 -25.55 5.45
CA ASP A 447 7.33 -26.20 4.85
C ASP A 447 7.27 -27.72 5.18
N ALA A 448 8.44 -28.35 5.34
CA ALA A 448 8.56 -29.73 5.81
C ALA A 448 8.33 -29.94 7.32
N ARG A 449 8.42 -28.90 8.14
CA ARG A 449 8.51 -29.02 9.59
C ARG A 449 7.23 -29.58 10.20
N GLY A 450 7.32 -30.78 10.77
CA GLY A 450 6.19 -31.47 11.40
C GLY A 450 5.49 -32.47 10.49
N THR A 451 5.86 -32.55 9.21
CA THR A 451 5.29 -33.52 8.26
C THR A 451 6.24 -34.73 8.11
N ASP A 452 5.81 -35.93 8.52
CA ASP A 452 6.69 -37.10 8.51
C ASP A 452 7.15 -37.50 7.09
N ARG A 453 6.32 -37.23 6.08
CA ARG A 453 6.63 -37.49 4.67
C ARG A 453 7.74 -36.60 4.11
N ALA A 454 7.97 -35.41 4.67
CA ALA A 454 9.02 -34.51 4.21
C ALA A 454 10.36 -34.71 4.96
N LYS A 455 10.34 -35.33 6.15
CA LYS A 455 11.56 -35.73 6.87
C LYS A 455 12.47 -36.58 5.99
N SER A 456 11.94 -37.59 5.31
CA SER A 456 12.76 -38.45 4.43
C SER A 456 13.42 -37.65 3.29
N LEU A 457 12.66 -36.78 2.61
CA LEU A 457 13.15 -35.94 1.51
C LEU A 457 14.31 -35.00 1.89
N ILE A 458 14.35 -34.54 3.15
CA ILE A 458 15.40 -33.64 3.65
C ILE A 458 16.58 -34.43 4.22
N CYS A 459 16.30 -35.47 5.01
CA CYS A 459 17.29 -36.09 5.87
C CYS A 459 18.10 -37.21 5.19
N GLU A 460 17.57 -37.79 4.09
CA GLU A 460 18.21 -38.87 3.32
C GLU A 460 19.60 -38.52 2.78
N ALA A 461 20.45 -39.54 2.68
CA ALA A 461 21.79 -39.40 2.10
C ALA A 461 21.70 -39.07 0.60
N GLY A 462 22.38 -37.99 0.19
CA GLY A 462 22.30 -37.47 -1.18
C GLY A 462 21.19 -36.45 -1.43
N SER A 463 20.41 -36.08 -0.41
CA SER A 463 19.47 -34.95 -0.52
C SER A 463 20.22 -33.63 -0.82
N PRO A 464 19.55 -32.63 -1.45
CA PRO A 464 20.15 -31.31 -1.66
C PRO A 464 20.68 -30.67 -0.38
N TYR A 465 20.06 -30.97 0.78
CA TYR A 465 20.50 -30.52 2.10
C TYR A 465 21.81 -31.17 2.54
N ARG A 466 21.94 -32.49 2.41
CA ARG A 466 23.19 -33.20 2.73
C ARG A 466 24.32 -32.74 1.81
N THR A 467 24.05 -32.56 0.52
CA THR A 467 25.03 -31.99 -0.43
C THR A 467 25.39 -30.54 -0.08
N ALA A 468 24.42 -29.70 0.30
CA ALA A 468 24.66 -28.30 0.67
C ALA A 468 25.46 -28.18 1.98
N ALA A 469 25.21 -29.04 2.95
CA ALA A 469 25.92 -29.07 4.24
C ALA A 469 27.38 -29.49 4.07
N ALA A 470 27.66 -30.48 3.22
CA ALA A 470 29.01 -30.98 2.95
C ALA A 470 29.91 -30.02 2.16
N ARG A 471 29.36 -28.96 1.55
CA ARG A 471 30.16 -27.94 0.84
C ARG A 471 30.88 -27.04 1.84
N THR A 472 32.20 -26.96 1.72
CA THR A 472 33.01 -25.93 2.39
C THR A 472 32.54 -24.54 1.96
N ALA A 473 32.01 -23.75 2.89
CA ALA A 473 31.40 -22.45 2.57
C ALA A 473 32.45 -21.41 2.19
N THR A 474 32.51 -21.04 0.90
CA THR A 474 33.22 -19.84 0.45
C THR A 474 32.32 -18.62 0.60
N GLY A 475 32.35 -18.03 1.79
CA GLY A 475 31.45 -16.94 2.19
C GLY A 475 30.28 -17.45 3.02
N HIS A 476 30.43 -17.41 4.34
CA HIS A 476 29.39 -17.74 5.32
C HIS A 476 28.08 -16.98 5.06
N SER A 477 26.93 -17.54 5.41
CA SER A 477 25.64 -16.85 5.26
C SER A 477 24.77 -17.10 6.48
N VAL A 478 24.08 -16.06 6.96
CA VAL A 478 23.10 -16.24 8.05
C VAL A 478 21.88 -17.03 7.56
N VAL A 479 21.50 -16.90 6.29
CA VAL A 479 20.47 -17.74 5.66
C VAL A 479 20.91 -19.22 5.63
N ARG A 480 22.21 -19.47 5.44
CA ARG A 480 22.81 -20.82 5.54
C ARG A 480 22.73 -21.37 6.96
N ALA A 481 23.13 -20.58 7.95
CA ALA A 481 23.00 -20.94 9.36
C ALA A 481 21.54 -21.27 9.72
N ALA A 482 20.58 -20.48 9.23
CA ALA A 482 19.17 -20.66 9.46
C ALA A 482 18.60 -21.93 8.79
N TRP A 483 18.96 -22.29 7.54
CA TRP A 483 18.49 -23.56 6.97
C TRP A 483 19.17 -24.78 7.59
N LEU A 484 20.45 -24.69 7.96
CA LEU A 484 21.11 -25.74 8.73
C LEU A 484 20.38 -25.94 10.08
N ARG A 485 19.94 -24.86 10.74
CA ARG A 485 19.11 -24.93 11.95
C ARG A 485 17.76 -25.58 11.67
N ALA A 486 17.03 -25.16 10.63
CA ALA A 486 15.74 -25.75 10.24
C ALA A 486 15.85 -27.25 9.95
N ALA A 487 16.87 -27.65 9.18
CA ALA A 487 17.15 -29.05 8.86
C ALA A 487 17.57 -29.84 10.11
N SER A 488 18.35 -29.25 11.03
CA SER A 488 18.70 -29.90 12.29
C SER A 488 17.49 -30.19 13.18
N GLU A 489 16.50 -29.29 13.22
CA GLU A 489 15.26 -29.47 13.98
C GLU A 489 14.28 -30.45 13.29
N THR A 490 14.35 -30.60 11.97
CA THR A 490 13.50 -31.54 11.21
C THR A 490 14.09 -32.96 11.16
N CYS A 491 15.42 -33.08 11.14
CA CYS A 491 16.16 -34.35 11.07
C CYS A 491 16.68 -34.86 12.42
N GLU A 492 16.48 -34.10 13.51
CA GLU A 492 17.03 -34.37 14.84
C GLU A 492 18.56 -34.57 14.83
N ASP A 493 19.25 -33.79 13.99
CA ASP A 493 20.67 -33.99 13.66
C ASP A 493 21.57 -32.98 14.42
N PRO A 494 22.38 -33.42 15.40
CA PRO A 494 23.21 -32.53 16.21
C PRO A 494 24.41 -31.97 15.44
N GLU A 495 24.86 -32.61 14.35
CA GLU A 495 25.96 -32.10 13.54
C GLU A 495 25.50 -30.94 12.65
N LEU A 496 24.29 -31.03 12.08
CA LEU A 496 23.67 -29.88 11.40
C LEU A 496 23.44 -28.71 12.37
N ALA A 497 23.06 -28.98 13.63
CA ALA A 497 22.92 -27.93 14.65
C ALA A 497 24.28 -27.28 14.99
N ARG A 498 25.35 -28.07 15.08
CA ARG A 498 26.72 -27.58 15.31
C ARG A 498 27.23 -26.71 14.15
N LEU A 499 26.95 -27.13 12.91
CA LEU A 499 27.27 -26.35 11.71
C LEU A 499 26.48 -25.04 11.65
N ALA A 500 25.18 -25.07 11.98
CA ALA A 500 24.35 -23.87 12.05
C ALA A 500 24.92 -22.81 13.01
N ALA A 501 25.28 -23.23 14.22
CA ALA A 501 25.88 -22.33 15.22
C ALA A 501 27.24 -21.78 14.76
N ALA A 502 28.08 -22.59 14.10
CA ALA A 502 29.37 -22.14 13.57
C ALA A 502 29.24 -21.11 12.43
N GLU A 503 28.30 -21.33 11.49
CA GLU A 503 28.00 -20.39 10.39
C GLU A 503 27.41 -19.07 10.92
N ALA A 504 26.55 -19.12 11.94
CA ALA A 504 26.03 -17.94 12.62
C ALA A 504 27.14 -17.16 13.33
N ALA A 505 27.98 -17.85 14.12
CA ALA A 505 29.08 -17.23 14.86
C ALA A 505 30.11 -16.52 13.94
N ALA A 506 30.37 -17.04 12.73
CA ALA A 506 31.22 -16.40 11.72
C ALA A 506 30.62 -15.07 11.15
N ARG A 507 29.31 -14.85 11.36
CA ARG A 507 28.58 -13.65 10.99
C ARG A 507 28.20 -12.75 12.19
N ARG A 508 28.48 -13.17 13.41
CA ARG A 508 28.33 -12.37 14.63
C ARG A 508 29.33 -11.21 14.63
N VAL A 509 28.87 -10.00 14.97
CA VAL A 509 29.70 -8.79 15.11
C VAL A 509 29.73 -8.26 16.55
N ALA A 510 28.69 -8.56 17.34
CA ALA A 510 28.63 -8.36 18.78
C ALA A 510 27.63 -9.38 19.38
N ASP A 511 27.53 -9.47 20.71
CA ASP A 511 26.60 -10.39 21.37
C ASP A 511 25.15 -10.14 20.92
N GLY A 512 24.54 -11.17 20.29
CA GLY A 512 23.19 -11.09 19.72
C GLY A 512 23.07 -10.32 18.40
N VAL A 513 24.16 -9.79 17.84
CA VAL A 513 24.16 -8.92 16.65
C VAL A 513 24.97 -9.55 15.51
N TYR A 514 24.38 -9.62 14.33
CA TYR A 514 24.90 -10.31 13.16
C TYR A 514 24.84 -9.40 11.93
N ARG A 515 25.67 -9.70 10.92
CA ARG A 515 25.80 -8.88 9.70
C ARG A 515 25.17 -9.53 8.46
N ALA A 516 24.52 -8.69 7.65
CA ALA A 516 24.18 -8.99 6.27
C ALA A 516 25.21 -8.29 5.38
N GLY A 517 26.03 -9.06 4.67
CA GLY A 517 27.17 -8.51 3.93
C GLY A 517 28.23 -7.91 4.87
N GLY A 518 28.41 -6.58 4.82
CA GLY A 518 29.39 -5.82 5.60
C GLY A 518 28.87 -5.32 6.96
N ASP A 519 27.59 -4.97 7.04
CA ASP A 519 27.02 -4.15 8.11
C ASP A 519 26.07 -4.95 9.03
N ALA A 520 25.88 -4.46 10.25
CA ALA A 520 24.90 -5.02 11.18
C ALA A 520 23.48 -4.93 10.61
N SER A 521 22.73 -6.02 10.73
CA SER A 521 21.41 -6.22 10.11
C SER A 521 20.42 -6.76 11.14
N PHE A 522 19.18 -6.28 11.15
CA PHE A 522 18.16 -6.77 12.07
C PHE A 522 17.68 -8.16 11.68
N GLU A 523 17.35 -8.39 10.40
CA GLU A 523 16.93 -9.70 9.87
C GLU A 523 18.03 -10.75 10.11
N ALA A 524 19.29 -10.43 9.78
CA ALA A 524 20.42 -11.30 10.07
C ALA A 524 20.59 -11.53 11.58
N SER A 525 20.25 -10.56 12.43
CA SER A 525 20.35 -10.75 13.87
C SER A 525 19.24 -11.63 14.44
N VAL A 526 18.01 -11.53 13.96
CA VAL A 526 16.91 -12.45 14.29
C VAL A 526 17.25 -13.89 13.91
N LEU A 527 17.71 -14.09 12.67
CA LEU A 527 18.14 -15.40 12.16
C LEU A 527 19.37 -15.96 12.90
N GLY A 528 20.36 -15.11 13.17
CA GLY A 528 21.59 -15.48 13.87
C GLY A 528 21.34 -15.89 15.33
N VAL A 529 20.51 -15.13 16.06
CA VAL A 529 20.08 -15.46 17.42
C VAL A 529 19.30 -16.78 17.43
N TRP A 530 18.42 -17.04 16.47
CA TRP A 530 17.71 -18.33 16.38
C TRP A 530 18.65 -19.52 16.09
N ALA A 531 19.63 -19.34 15.20
CA ALA A 531 20.57 -20.39 14.80
C ALA A 531 21.63 -20.71 15.88
N GLU A 532 22.20 -19.68 16.52
CA GLU A 532 23.25 -19.81 17.53
C GLU A 532 22.69 -20.03 18.95
N ARG A 533 21.50 -19.48 19.25
CA ARG A 533 20.88 -19.43 20.58
C ARG A 533 21.83 -18.88 21.67
N PRO A 534 22.36 -17.65 21.51
CA PRO A 534 23.29 -17.06 22.47
C PRO A 534 22.64 -16.86 23.85
N SER A 535 23.42 -16.98 24.92
CA SER A 535 22.96 -16.72 26.30
C SER A 535 22.79 -15.23 26.63
N ALA A 536 23.13 -14.34 25.69
CA ALA A 536 23.01 -12.90 25.85
C ALA A 536 21.57 -12.41 25.54
N ASP A 537 21.20 -11.29 26.15
CA ASP A 537 19.99 -10.53 25.79
C ASP A 537 20.16 -9.95 24.39
N ALA A 538 19.44 -10.53 23.42
CA ALA A 538 19.43 -10.11 22.03
C ALA A 538 18.91 -8.67 21.86
N VAL A 539 17.92 -8.25 22.65
CA VAL A 539 17.31 -6.91 22.57
C VAL A 539 18.29 -5.84 23.03
N ALA A 540 19.05 -6.12 24.10
CA ALA A 540 20.16 -5.27 24.53
C ALA A 540 21.29 -5.22 23.48
N GLY A 541 21.55 -6.32 22.78
CA GLY A 541 22.44 -6.36 21.61
C GLY A 541 21.97 -5.41 20.49
N TRP A 542 20.76 -5.61 19.98
CA TRP A 542 20.18 -4.83 18.87
C TRP A 542 20.05 -3.34 19.20
N THR A 543 19.70 -3.02 20.44
CA THR A 543 19.61 -1.61 20.90
C THR A 543 20.99 -0.95 20.92
N ARG A 544 22.03 -1.62 21.43
CA ARG A 544 23.41 -1.09 21.43
C ARG A 544 23.99 -0.96 20.01
N ALA A 545 23.58 -1.82 19.09
CA ALA A 545 23.95 -1.74 17.67
C ALA A 545 23.19 -0.63 16.91
N GLY A 546 22.22 0.04 17.53
CA GLY A 546 21.37 1.03 16.86
C GLY A 546 20.35 0.45 15.89
N LEU A 547 20.11 -0.88 15.93
CA LEU A 547 19.07 -1.55 15.14
C LEU A 547 17.68 -1.37 15.75
N CYS A 548 17.60 -1.15 17.07
CA CYS A 548 16.37 -0.92 17.83
C CYS A 548 16.43 0.34 18.70
N SER A 549 15.27 0.98 18.91
CA SER A 549 15.04 2.06 19.86
C SER A 549 13.60 1.95 20.41
N GLY A 550 13.48 1.48 21.67
CA GLY A 550 12.19 1.16 22.28
C GLY A 550 11.53 -0.04 21.61
N ASP A 551 10.32 0.17 21.09
CA ASP A 551 9.56 -0.83 20.31
C ASP A 551 9.84 -0.78 18.81
N ARG A 552 10.61 0.21 18.34
CA ARG A 552 10.96 0.33 16.92
C ARG A 552 12.28 -0.35 16.64
N CYS A 553 12.30 -1.25 15.65
CA CYS A 553 13.54 -1.71 15.03
C CYS A 553 13.45 -1.55 13.51
N ALA A 554 14.61 -1.48 12.85
CA ALA A 554 14.71 -1.42 11.40
C ALA A 554 15.95 -2.18 10.93
N GLU A 555 15.98 -2.54 9.64
CA GLU A 555 17.01 -3.41 9.09
C GLU A 555 18.44 -2.87 9.25
N THR A 556 18.62 -1.54 9.25
CA THR A 556 19.90 -0.90 9.55
C THR A 556 19.71 0.31 10.48
N PRO A 557 20.76 0.79 11.16
CA PRO A 557 20.66 1.98 12.00
C PRO A 557 20.25 3.24 11.22
N ALA A 558 20.64 3.34 9.94
CA ALA A 558 20.19 4.40 9.05
C ALA A 558 18.67 4.32 8.79
N ALA A 559 18.15 3.13 8.49
CA ALA A 559 16.71 2.92 8.31
C ALA A 559 15.90 3.21 9.59
N LEU A 560 16.46 2.98 10.78
CA LEU A 560 15.78 3.30 12.04
C LEU A 560 15.54 4.80 12.21
N THR A 561 16.43 5.65 11.67
CA THR A 561 16.26 7.12 11.71
C THR A 561 15.22 7.66 10.73
N THR A 562 14.88 6.89 9.70
CA THR A 562 13.93 7.30 8.65
C THR A 562 12.58 6.58 8.72
N SER A 563 12.48 5.46 9.45
CA SER A 563 11.21 4.75 9.65
C SER A 563 10.30 5.46 10.66
N ASP A 564 9.08 5.75 10.22
CA ASP A 564 7.99 6.31 11.04
C ASP A 564 7.15 5.22 11.73
N HIS A 565 7.32 3.95 11.37
CA HIS A 565 6.56 2.82 11.89
C HIS A 565 7.46 1.62 12.20
N THR A 566 6.86 0.55 12.67
CA THR A 566 7.49 -0.77 12.85
C THR A 566 6.58 -1.81 12.27
N SER A 567 7.13 -2.73 11.48
CA SER A 567 6.34 -3.79 10.87
C SER A 567 5.79 -4.76 11.92
N LEU A 568 4.62 -5.34 11.65
CA LEU A 568 4.04 -6.44 12.43
C LEU A 568 5.06 -7.56 12.65
N ARG A 569 5.86 -7.85 11.60
CA ARG A 569 6.94 -8.85 11.62
C ARG A 569 8.04 -8.50 12.61
N THR A 570 8.56 -7.27 12.56
CA THR A 570 9.59 -6.79 13.48
C THR A 570 9.10 -6.76 14.92
N LEU A 571 7.85 -6.36 15.17
CA LEU A 571 7.25 -6.37 16.51
C LEU A 571 7.09 -7.80 17.05
N ALA A 572 6.64 -8.75 16.22
CA ALA A 572 6.51 -10.15 16.61
C ALA A 572 7.88 -10.77 16.97
N ALA A 573 8.94 -10.47 16.20
CA ALA A 573 10.30 -10.89 16.50
C ALA A 573 10.84 -10.22 17.79
N LEU A 574 10.59 -8.92 17.99
CA LEU A 574 10.99 -8.20 19.20
C LEU A 574 10.29 -8.74 20.46
N GLY A 575 9.00 -9.08 20.37
CA GLY A 575 8.25 -9.68 21.48
C GLY A 575 8.72 -11.11 21.82
N ALA A 576 9.06 -11.91 20.81
CA ALA A 576 9.69 -13.21 21.00
C ALA A 576 11.07 -13.09 21.67
N ALA A 577 11.91 -12.14 21.24
CA ALA A 577 13.20 -11.87 21.87
C ALA A 577 13.06 -11.47 23.34
N ARG A 578 12.12 -10.56 23.67
CA ARG A 578 11.87 -10.06 25.04
C ARG A 578 11.38 -11.13 26.00
N THR A 579 10.71 -12.17 25.51
CA THR A 579 10.23 -13.30 26.31
C THR A 579 11.25 -14.44 26.42
N GLY A 580 12.39 -14.34 25.73
CA GLY A 580 13.38 -15.41 25.63
C GLY A 580 12.93 -16.59 24.75
N ASP A 581 11.77 -16.49 24.08
CA ASP A 581 11.30 -17.50 23.14
C ASP A 581 12.01 -17.35 21.79
N TYR A 582 13.30 -17.71 21.80
CA TYR A 582 14.10 -17.74 20.58
C TYR A 582 13.62 -18.78 19.57
N ALA A 583 12.74 -19.72 19.94
CA ALA A 583 12.11 -20.62 18.97
C ALA A 583 11.01 -19.90 18.17
N ALA A 584 10.33 -18.92 18.75
CA ALA A 584 9.33 -18.07 18.09
C ALA A 584 9.92 -16.92 17.26
N LEU A 585 11.21 -16.60 17.38
CA LEU A 585 11.91 -15.67 16.47
C LEU A 585 11.83 -16.10 15.00
N PHE A 586 11.59 -17.39 14.76
CA PHE A 586 11.56 -17.99 13.45
C PHE A 586 10.23 -18.72 13.20
N PRO A 587 9.57 -18.52 12.05
CA PRO A 587 10.07 -17.96 10.79
C PRO A 587 9.80 -16.47 10.54
N LEU A 588 9.66 -15.64 11.58
CA LEU A 588 9.34 -14.21 11.51
C LEU A 588 10.42 -13.31 10.85
N ALA A 589 11.35 -13.86 10.07
CA ALA A 589 12.37 -13.12 9.34
C ALA A 589 12.16 -13.11 7.81
N PHE A 590 11.40 -14.05 7.22
CA PHE A 590 11.18 -14.17 5.76
C PHE A 590 9.80 -13.71 5.34
#